data_AF-A0A454VXK2-F1
#
_entry.id   AF-A0A454VXK2-F1
#
_cell.length_a   1.000
_cell.length_b   1.000
_cell.length_c   1.000
_cell.angle_alpha   90.00
_cell.angle_beta   90.00
_cell.angle_gamma   90.00
#
_symmetry.space_group_name_H-M   'P 1'
#
loop_
_entity.id
_entity.type
_entity.pdbx_description
1 polymer ?
#
loop_
_entity_poly.entity_id
_entity_poly.type
_entity_poly.pdbx_seq_one_letter_code
_entity_poly.pdbx_strand_id
1 'polypeptide(L)'
;MVASDLDRTLIYSSAALALGMPDALAPRLLCVEVHESRPLSYMTEDAAARLARLSDETVFVPTTTRTRRQYQRIQLPGTAPKYAICANGGHILVDGVSDRDWHASVLDRLAGECAPLAEVRAYLSATTDQTWVRKHRVAEDLFTYLVIERDLLPEGWLELFGHWAGE
;
A
#
# COMPACT_ATOMS: atom_id res chain seq x y z
N MET A 1 -17.52 13.23 -0.96
CA MET A 1 -16.56 12.18 -1.34
C MET A 1 -15.30 12.41 -0.53
N VAL A 2 -14.74 11.35 0.07
CA VAL A 2 -13.49 11.39 0.83
C VAL A 2 -12.59 10.26 0.33
N ALA A 3 -11.36 10.59 -0.01
CA ALA A 3 -10.32 9.60 -0.28
C ALA A 3 -9.41 9.47 0.95
N SER A 4 -9.01 8.25 1.29
CA SER A 4 -8.10 8.00 2.42
C SER A 4 -7.06 6.97 2.05
N ASP A 5 -5.83 7.23 2.47
CA ASP A 5 -4.82 6.19 2.57
C ASP A 5 -5.26 5.08 3.55
N LEU A 6 -4.68 3.88 3.40
CA LEU A 6 -4.97 2.71 4.24
C LEU A 6 -3.87 2.44 5.26
N ASP A 7 -2.68 2.06 4.80
CA ASP A 7 -1.62 1.55 5.67
C ASP A 7 -1.03 2.64 6.55
N ARG A 8 -1.09 2.44 7.86
CA ARG A 8 -0.70 3.43 8.89
C ARG A 8 -1.56 4.70 8.91
N THR A 9 -2.70 4.69 8.22
CA THR A 9 -3.73 5.74 8.27
C THR A 9 -5.03 5.20 8.87
N LEU A 10 -5.59 4.13 8.30
CA LEU A 10 -6.79 3.47 8.79
C LEU A 10 -6.50 2.07 9.34
N ILE A 11 -5.58 1.35 8.71
CA ILE A 11 -5.25 -0.03 9.07
C ILE A 11 -3.77 -0.15 9.45
N TYR A 12 -3.49 -0.99 10.45
CA TYR A 12 -2.17 -1.14 11.03
C TYR A 12 -1.84 -2.62 11.19
N SER A 13 -0.59 -3.01 10.92
CA SER A 13 -0.07 -4.31 11.35
C SER A 13 0.22 -4.30 12.85
N SER A 14 0.36 -5.48 13.47
CA SER A 14 0.70 -5.58 14.90
C SER A 14 1.97 -4.79 15.25
N ALA A 15 2.98 -4.80 14.38
CA ALA A 15 4.23 -4.07 14.59
C ALA A 15 4.08 -2.54 14.42
N ALA A 16 3.03 -2.07 13.75
CA ALA A 16 2.82 -0.66 13.42
C ALA A 16 1.79 0.05 14.32
N LEU A 17 1.07 -0.69 15.17
CA LEU A 17 0.04 -0.13 16.07
C LEU A 17 0.57 0.90 17.06
N ALA A 18 1.85 0.78 17.46
CA ALA A 18 2.54 1.72 18.35
C ALA A 18 1.73 2.10 19.60
N LEU A 19 1.17 1.10 20.30
CA LEU A 19 0.39 1.27 21.53
C LEU A 19 1.27 1.66 22.72
N GLY A 20 1.76 2.91 22.74
CA GLY A 20 2.67 3.44 23.77
C GLY A 20 2.00 3.79 25.11
N MET A 21 0.88 3.17 25.44
CA MET A 21 0.13 3.37 26.69
C MET A 21 0.19 2.12 27.58
N PRO A 22 -0.18 2.21 28.88
CA PRO A 22 -0.31 1.03 29.73
C PRO A 22 -1.26 -0.01 29.13
N ASP A 23 -0.91 -1.29 29.25
CA ASP A 23 -1.64 -2.40 28.63
C ASP A 23 -3.14 -2.42 28.96
N ALA A 24 -3.50 -2.12 30.21
CA ALA A 24 -4.88 -2.08 30.66
C ALA A 24 -5.73 -0.98 29.99
N LEU A 25 -5.08 0.00 29.36
CA LEU A 25 -5.71 1.10 28.61
C LEU A 25 -5.62 0.91 27.10
N ALA A 26 -5.03 -0.19 26.62
CA ALA A 26 -4.95 -0.48 25.21
C ALA A 26 -6.36 -0.58 24.59
N PRO A 27 -6.60 0.05 23.43
CA PRO A 27 -7.90 -0.02 22.78
C PRO A 27 -8.15 -1.43 22.26
N ARG A 28 -9.44 -1.80 22.18
CA ARG A 28 -9.85 -3.01 21.48
C ARG A 28 -9.56 -2.87 19.98
N LEU A 29 -9.08 -3.96 19.39
CA LEU A 29 -8.68 -4.01 17.99
C LEU A 29 -9.62 -4.92 17.20
N LEU A 30 -10.07 -4.42 16.05
CA LEU A 30 -10.80 -5.17 15.05
C LEU A 30 -9.82 -5.64 13.97
N CYS A 31 -9.74 -6.95 13.73
CA CYS A 31 -9.00 -7.48 12.59
C CYS A 31 -9.81 -7.26 11.29
N VAL A 32 -9.20 -6.61 10.30
CA VAL A 32 -9.85 -6.26 9.03
C VAL A 32 -9.13 -6.87 7.82
N GLU A 33 -8.10 -7.69 8.02
CA GLU A 33 -7.43 -8.40 6.95
C GLU A 33 -6.79 -9.69 7.48
N VAL A 34 -7.01 -10.79 6.76
CA VAL A 34 -6.36 -12.08 7.01
C VAL A 34 -5.55 -12.48 5.78
N HIS A 35 -4.32 -12.95 5.99
CA HIS A 35 -3.48 -13.50 4.95
C HIS A 35 -2.84 -14.81 5.41
N GLU A 36 -2.93 -15.85 4.59
CA GLU A 36 -2.40 -17.19 4.94
C GLU A 36 -2.93 -17.69 6.29
N SER A 37 -4.24 -17.49 6.52
CA SER A 37 -4.93 -17.84 7.77
C SER A 37 -4.41 -17.13 9.02
N ARG A 38 -3.66 -16.04 8.85
CA ARG A 38 -3.15 -15.21 9.96
C ARG A 38 -3.73 -13.80 9.90
N PRO A 39 -4.22 -13.26 11.03
CA PRO A 39 -4.54 -11.84 11.15
C PRO A 39 -3.35 -10.96 10.73
N LEU A 40 -3.60 -10.02 9.82
CA LEU A 40 -2.54 -9.20 9.22
C LEU A 40 -2.70 -7.71 9.56
N SER A 41 -3.91 -7.18 9.39
CA SER A 41 -4.19 -5.74 9.60
C SER A 41 -5.34 -5.53 10.56
N TYR A 42 -5.24 -4.45 11.34
CA TYR A 42 -6.14 -4.11 12.44
C TYR A 42 -6.56 -2.65 12.38
N MET A 43 -7.74 -2.36 12.90
CA MET A 43 -8.22 -1.03 13.27
C MET A 43 -8.50 -1.01 14.77
N THR A 44 -8.53 0.16 15.41
CA THR A 44 -9.23 0.26 16.70
C THR A 44 -10.73 0.14 16.45
N GLU A 45 -11.49 -0.40 17.41
CA GLU A 45 -12.95 -0.49 17.29
C GLU A 45 -13.60 0.90 17.12
N ASP A 46 -13.04 1.94 17.76
CA ASP A 46 -13.51 3.33 17.59
C ASP A 46 -13.31 3.86 16.17
N ALA A 47 -12.14 3.60 15.57
CA ALA A 47 -11.87 3.99 14.18
C ALA A 47 -12.78 3.25 13.21
N ALA A 48 -13.01 1.95 13.46
CA ALA A 48 -13.93 1.13 12.68
C ALA A 48 -15.36 1.69 12.71
N ALA A 49 -15.87 2.05 13.90
CA ALA A 49 -17.21 2.63 14.05
C ALA A 49 -17.34 4.02 13.39
N ARG A 50 -16.28 4.83 13.40
CA ARG A 50 -16.25 6.13 12.71
C ARG A 50 -16.24 5.96 11.19
N LEU A 51 -15.43 5.03 10.68
CA LEU A 51 -15.38 4.74 9.25
C LEU A 51 -16.72 4.23 8.73
N ALA A 52 -17.40 3.35 9.48
CA ALA A 52 -18.72 2.85 9.10
C ALA A 52 -19.73 3.99 8.93
N ARG A 53 -19.84 4.89 9.91
CA ARG A 53 -20.72 6.07 9.82
C ARG A 53 -20.35 7.00 8.66
N LEU A 54 -19.06 7.25 8.46
CA LEU A 54 -18.58 8.07 7.34
C LEU A 54 -19.00 7.46 5.99
N SER A 55 -18.86 6.14 5.85
CA SER A 55 -19.19 5.42 4.62
C SER A 55 -20.68 5.44 4.27
N ASP A 56 -21.56 5.65 5.26
CA ASP A 56 -23.00 5.76 5.05
C ASP A 56 -23.42 7.16 4.59
N GLU A 57 -22.65 8.19 4.94
CA GLU A 57 -22.95 9.60 4.67
C GLU A 57 -22.24 10.13 3.41
N THR A 58 -21.17 9.48 2.95
CA THR A 58 -20.41 9.93 1.79
C THR A 58 -19.74 8.81 1.01
N VAL A 59 -19.43 9.08 -0.26
CA VAL A 59 -18.60 8.18 -1.08
C VAL A 59 -17.19 8.16 -0.49
N PHE A 60 -16.85 7.04 0.12
CA PHE A 60 -15.51 6.74 0.63
C PHE A 60 -14.69 6.00 -0.44
N VAL A 61 -13.46 6.46 -0.67
CA VAL A 61 -12.55 5.91 -1.68
C VAL A 61 -11.21 5.55 -1.02
N PRO A 62 -10.98 4.26 -0.69
CA PRO A 62 -9.66 3.79 -0.31
C PRO A 62 -8.63 4.08 -1.41
N THR A 63 -7.50 4.64 -1.03
CA THR A 63 -6.37 4.90 -1.93
C THR A 63 -5.14 4.25 -1.35
N THR A 64 -4.47 3.36 -2.06
CA THR A 64 -3.37 2.57 -1.47
C THR A 64 -2.30 2.20 -2.48
N THR A 65 -1.08 2.03 -1.98
CA THR A 65 0.04 1.45 -2.73
C THR A 65 -0.10 -0.07 -2.88
N ARG A 66 -0.97 -0.72 -2.10
CA ARG A 66 -1.22 -2.16 -2.18
C ARG A 66 -1.73 -2.57 -3.56
N THR A 67 -1.32 -3.75 -4.01
CA THR A 67 -1.88 -4.38 -5.22
C THR A 67 -3.37 -4.66 -5.04
N ARG A 68 -4.13 -4.78 -6.11
CA ARG A 68 -5.54 -5.18 -6.11
C ARG A 68 -5.75 -6.45 -5.31
N ARG A 69 -4.90 -7.46 -5.52
CA ARG A 69 -4.96 -8.74 -4.77
C ARG A 69 -4.77 -8.53 -3.27
N GLN A 70 -3.89 -7.62 -2.86
CA GLN A 70 -3.67 -7.31 -1.45
C GLN A 70 -4.86 -6.53 -0.88
N TYR A 71 -5.37 -5.54 -1.60
CA TYR A 71 -6.53 -4.74 -1.21
C TYR A 71 -7.80 -5.59 -1.04
N GLN A 72 -8.06 -6.53 -1.96
CA GLN A 72 -9.23 -7.41 -1.93
C GLN A 72 -9.32 -8.33 -0.70
N ARG A 73 -8.24 -8.46 0.09
CA ARG A 73 -8.26 -9.20 1.36
C ARG A 73 -8.82 -8.37 2.52
N ILE A 74 -8.89 -7.06 2.35
CA ILE A 74 -9.30 -6.11 3.39
C ILE A 74 -10.82 -6.08 3.47
N GLN A 75 -11.35 -6.25 4.67
CA GLN A 75 -12.76 -6.19 5.01
C GLN A 75 -12.97 -4.96 5.88
N LEU A 76 -13.16 -3.80 5.23
CA LEU A 76 -13.43 -2.55 5.93
C LEU A 76 -14.86 -2.56 6.51
N PRO A 77 -15.07 -2.01 7.72
CA PRO A 77 -16.40 -1.91 8.33
C PRO A 77 -17.27 -0.88 7.60
N GLY A 78 -18.58 -1.11 7.59
CA GLY A 78 -19.57 -0.23 6.99
C GLY A 78 -19.94 -0.62 5.55
N THR A 79 -20.38 0.38 4.79
CA THR A 79 -20.77 0.20 3.39
C THR A 79 -19.54 -0.11 2.54
N ALA A 80 -19.60 -1.18 1.74
CA ALA A 80 -18.50 -1.57 0.87
C ALA A 80 -18.15 -0.43 -0.11
N PRO A 81 -16.87 -0.01 -0.22
CA PRO A 81 -16.49 1.06 -1.11
C PRO A 81 -16.82 0.73 -2.57
N LYS A 82 -17.63 1.58 -3.21
CA LYS A 82 -17.92 1.48 -4.64
C LYS A 82 -16.65 1.68 -5.49
N TYR A 83 -15.76 2.56 -5.02
CA TYR A 83 -14.52 2.89 -5.71
C TYR A 83 -13.33 2.62 -4.82
N ALA A 84 -12.21 2.19 -5.41
CA ALA A 84 -10.91 2.13 -4.73
C ALA A 84 -9.78 2.44 -5.72
N ILE A 85 -8.71 3.05 -5.23
CA ILE A 85 -7.49 3.31 -5.97
C ILE A 85 -6.41 2.38 -5.42
N CYS A 86 -5.90 1.49 -6.26
CA CYS A 86 -4.90 0.49 -5.89
C CYS A 86 -3.62 0.66 -6.73
N ALA A 87 -2.57 -0.07 -6.33
CA ALA A 87 -1.28 -0.10 -6.99
C ALA A 87 -0.74 1.31 -7.27
N ASN A 88 -0.80 2.17 -6.26
CA ASN A 88 -0.32 3.56 -6.33
C ASN A 88 -0.96 4.38 -7.47
N GLY A 89 -2.24 4.17 -7.74
CA GLY A 89 -2.96 4.87 -8.80
C GLY A 89 -3.06 4.10 -10.11
N GLY A 90 -2.35 2.98 -10.28
CA GLY A 90 -2.39 2.24 -11.54
C GLY A 90 -3.69 1.49 -11.81
N HIS A 91 -4.53 1.33 -10.78
CA HIS A 91 -5.87 0.78 -10.93
C HIS A 91 -6.89 1.62 -10.17
N ILE A 92 -7.96 2.01 -10.86
CA ILE A 92 -9.23 2.36 -10.23
C ILE A 92 -10.11 1.12 -10.27
N LEU A 93 -10.66 0.72 -9.14
CA LEU A 93 -11.67 -0.32 -9.02
C LEU A 93 -13.04 0.33 -8.97
N VAL A 94 -14.00 -0.21 -9.73
CA VAL A 94 -15.43 0.08 -9.65
C VAL A 94 -16.13 -1.22 -9.26
N ASP A 95 -16.80 -1.21 -8.11
CA ASP A 95 -17.44 -2.39 -7.53
C ASP A 95 -16.48 -3.60 -7.45
N GLY A 96 -15.22 -3.33 -7.08
CA GLY A 96 -14.15 -4.32 -6.93
C GLY A 96 -13.48 -4.77 -8.23
N VAL A 97 -13.91 -4.28 -9.40
CA VAL A 97 -13.38 -4.64 -10.72
C VAL A 97 -12.55 -3.49 -11.29
N SER A 98 -11.38 -3.79 -11.87
CA SER A 98 -10.55 -2.74 -12.47
C SER A 98 -11.24 -2.08 -13.66
N ASP A 99 -11.25 -0.75 -13.65
CA ASP A 99 -11.50 0.06 -14.82
C ASP A 99 -10.36 -0.19 -15.83
N ARG A 100 -10.72 -0.57 -17.06
CA ARG A 100 -9.75 -0.93 -18.10
C ARG A 100 -9.23 0.28 -18.85
N ASP A 101 -10.07 1.28 -19.07
CA ASP A 101 -9.70 2.49 -19.81
C ASP A 101 -8.75 3.33 -18.97
N TRP A 102 -9.01 3.43 -17.67
CA TRP A 102 -8.07 4.04 -16.73
C TRP A 102 -6.72 3.32 -16.75
N HIS A 103 -6.72 1.99 -16.60
CA HIS A 103 -5.47 1.23 -16.56
C HIS A 103 -4.67 1.35 -17.86
N ALA A 104 -5.33 1.30 -19.02
CA ALA A 104 -4.69 1.53 -20.31
C ALA A 104 -4.05 2.93 -20.37
N SER A 105 -4.76 3.96 -19.92
CA SER A 105 -4.21 5.33 -19.89
C SER A 105 -2.99 5.46 -18.97
N VAL A 106 -2.95 4.72 -17.86
CA VAL A 106 -1.77 4.68 -16.99
C VAL A 106 -0.60 4.01 -17.69
N LEU A 107 -0.82 2.87 -18.35
CA LEU A 107 0.23 2.18 -19.09
C LEU A 107 0.81 3.03 -20.22
N ASP A 108 -0.03 3.73 -20.97
CA ASP A 108 0.40 4.64 -22.04
C ASP A 108 1.27 5.78 -21.48
N ARG A 109 0.87 6.37 -20.35
CA ARG A 109 1.65 7.41 -19.68
C ARG A 109 2.96 6.88 -19.13
N LEU A 110 2.98 5.70 -18.50
CA LEU A 110 4.23 5.08 -18.05
C LEU A 110 5.19 4.82 -19.21
N ALA A 111 4.68 4.38 -20.36
CA ALA A 111 5.49 4.14 -21.55
C ALA A 111 6.02 5.44 -22.19
N GLY A 112 5.26 6.53 -22.12
CA GLY A 112 5.63 7.82 -22.74
C GLY A 112 6.37 8.80 -21.83
N GLU A 113 6.21 8.68 -20.51
CA GLU A 113 6.63 9.71 -19.53
C GLU A 113 7.59 9.16 -18.45
N CYS A 114 7.88 7.85 -18.42
CA CYS A 114 8.69 7.24 -17.35
C CYS A 114 9.80 6.33 -17.90
N ALA A 115 10.84 6.13 -17.10
CA ALA A 115 11.85 5.10 -17.38
C ALA A 115 11.20 3.70 -17.38
N PRO A 116 11.60 2.79 -18.30
CA PRO A 116 11.08 1.44 -18.33
C PRO A 116 11.29 0.70 -17.01
N LEU A 117 10.27 -0.03 -16.54
CA LEU A 117 10.38 -0.81 -15.30
C LEU A 117 11.56 -1.78 -15.30
N ALA A 118 11.91 -2.34 -16.46
CA ALA A 118 13.06 -3.24 -16.60
C ALA A 118 14.39 -2.53 -16.29
N GLU A 119 14.53 -1.26 -16.67
CA GLU A 119 15.70 -0.44 -16.39
C GLU A 119 15.83 -0.16 -14.89
N VAL A 120 14.75 0.28 -14.26
CA VAL A 120 14.70 0.50 -12.80
C VAL A 120 15.06 -0.78 -12.04
N ARG A 121 14.52 -1.93 -12.49
CA ARG A 121 14.84 -3.23 -11.88
C ARG A 121 16.29 -3.64 -12.09
N ALA A 122 16.86 -3.38 -13.27
CA ALA A 122 18.26 -3.67 -13.54
C ALA A 122 19.18 -2.83 -12.64
N TYR A 123 18.90 -1.54 -12.50
CA TYR A 123 19.63 -0.67 -11.58
C TYR A 123 19.56 -1.16 -10.14
N LEU A 124 18.34 -1.43 -9.62
CA LEU A 124 18.18 -1.93 -8.25
C LEU A 124 18.89 -3.28 -8.06
N SER A 125 18.90 -4.15 -9.07
CA SER A 125 19.61 -5.44 -8.97
C SER A 125 21.12 -5.28 -8.99
N ALA A 126 21.65 -4.29 -9.71
CA ALA A 126 23.07 -4.02 -9.82
C ALA A 126 23.64 -3.29 -8.59
N THR A 127 22.81 -2.52 -7.89
CA THR A 127 23.24 -1.65 -6.77
C THR A 127 22.81 -2.16 -5.40
N THR A 128 22.16 -3.32 -5.31
CA THR A 128 21.72 -3.92 -4.04
C THR A 128 22.13 -5.38 -3.91
N ASP A 129 22.20 -5.87 -2.68
CA ASP A 129 22.55 -7.25 -2.38
C ASP A 129 21.76 -7.77 -1.15
N GLN A 130 21.92 -9.07 -0.87
CA GLN A 130 21.15 -9.78 0.15
C GLN A 130 21.57 -9.47 1.59
N THR A 131 22.65 -8.72 1.81
CA THR A 131 23.10 -8.36 3.17
C THR A 131 22.15 -7.38 3.84
N TRP A 132 21.45 -6.54 3.07
CA TRP A 132 20.50 -5.54 3.58
C TRP A 132 19.16 -5.52 2.85
N VAL A 133 19.03 -6.16 1.68
CA VAL A 133 17.74 -6.32 0.99
C VAL A 133 17.15 -7.69 1.25
N ARG A 134 15.97 -7.72 1.89
CA ARG A 134 15.19 -8.96 2.12
C ARG A 134 14.42 -9.40 0.88
N LYS A 135 13.80 -8.46 0.16
CA LYS A 135 12.93 -8.76 -0.99
C LYS A 135 13.01 -7.68 -2.05
N HIS A 136 13.11 -8.11 -3.31
CA HIS A 136 12.75 -7.33 -4.49
C HIS A 136 11.32 -7.66 -4.89
N ARG A 137 10.47 -6.66 -5.07
CA ARG A 137 9.06 -6.85 -5.40
C ARG A 137 8.67 -5.98 -6.57
N VAL A 138 7.97 -6.60 -7.53
CA VAL A 138 7.25 -5.90 -8.58
C VAL A 138 5.77 -5.93 -8.23
N ALA A 139 5.13 -4.77 -8.27
CA ALA A 139 3.71 -4.61 -8.01
C ALA A 139 2.98 -4.42 -9.34
N GLU A 140 2.27 -5.48 -9.76
CA GLU A 140 1.40 -5.48 -10.94
C GLU A 140 2.05 -4.96 -12.22
N ASP A 141 3.36 -5.16 -12.37
CA ASP A 141 4.16 -4.68 -13.51
C ASP A 141 4.11 -3.14 -13.70
N LEU A 142 3.69 -2.40 -12.68
CA LEU A 142 3.59 -0.94 -12.69
C LEU A 142 4.78 -0.27 -12.00
N PHE A 143 5.24 -0.83 -10.88
CA PHE A 143 6.38 -0.29 -10.12
C PHE A 143 7.11 -1.39 -9.36
N THR A 144 8.30 -1.06 -8.85
CA THR A 144 9.13 -1.95 -8.04
C THR A 144 9.45 -1.32 -6.70
N TYR A 145 9.62 -2.14 -5.68
CA TYR A 145 10.04 -1.70 -4.35
C TYR A 145 10.89 -2.75 -3.65
N LEU A 146 11.70 -2.27 -2.70
CA LEU A 146 12.56 -3.09 -1.87
C LEU A 146 11.98 -3.24 -0.46
N VAL A 147 12.10 -4.44 0.11
CA VAL A 147 11.97 -4.65 1.55
C VAL A 147 13.37 -4.78 2.11
N ILE A 148 13.75 -3.88 3.00
CA ILE A 148 15.14 -3.71 3.46
C ILE A 148 15.25 -3.87 4.98
N GLU A 149 16.45 -4.21 5.44
CA GLU A 149 16.90 -4.07 6.81
C GLU A 149 17.43 -2.64 6.99
N ARG A 150 16.66 -1.79 7.66
CA ARG A 150 17.01 -0.36 7.78
C ARG A 150 18.36 -0.13 8.45
N ASP A 151 18.71 -0.95 9.44
CA ASP A 151 19.97 -0.82 10.19
C ASP A 151 21.19 -1.31 9.39
N LEU A 152 20.98 -2.03 8.29
CA LEU A 152 22.04 -2.53 7.42
C LEU A 152 22.11 -1.78 6.08
N LEU A 153 21.22 -0.82 5.86
CA LEU A 153 21.21 0.02 4.65
C LEU A 153 22.56 0.74 4.50
N PRO A 154 23.28 0.58 3.38
CA PRO A 154 24.55 1.26 3.18
C PRO A 154 24.38 2.78 3.20
N GLU A 155 25.29 3.46 3.91
CA GLU A 155 25.34 4.92 3.94
C GLU A 155 25.52 5.48 2.51
N GLY A 156 24.81 6.57 2.20
CA GLY A 156 24.84 7.21 0.88
C GLY A 156 24.07 6.48 -0.23
N TRP A 157 23.58 5.25 -0.03
CA TRP A 157 22.86 4.53 -1.08
C TRP A 157 21.58 5.25 -1.52
N LEU A 158 20.81 5.82 -0.57
CA LEU A 158 19.59 6.57 -0.89
C LEU A 158 19.87 7.84 -1.69
N GLU A 159 21.00 8.50 -1.42
CA GLU A 159 21.41 9.70 -2.15
C GLU A 159 21.81 9.34 -3.58
N LEU A 160 22.61 8.28 -3.74
CA LEU A 160 23.01 7.75 -5.05
C LEU A 160 21.79 7.33 -5.88
N PHE A 161 20.87 6.57 -5.28
CA PHE A 161 19.63 6.15 -5.94
C PHE A 161 18.75 7.36 -6.29
N GLY A 162 18.63 8.33 -5.38
CA GLY A 162 17.85 9.55 -5.61
C GLY A 162 18.43 10.41 -6.74
N HIS A 163 19.76 10.48 -6.86
CA HIS A 163 20.41 11.17 -7.97
C HIS A 163 20.14 10.47 -9.30
N TRP A 164 20.36 9.15 -9.36
CA TRP A 164 20.08 8.35 -10.56
C TRP A 164 18.61 8.42 -10.99
N ALA A 165 17.67 8.35 -10.04
CA ALA A 165 16.24 8.43 -10.33
C ALA A 165 15.75 9.84 -10.75
N GLY A 166 16.60 10.87 -10.58
CA GLY A 166 16.30 12.25 -10.96
C GLY A 166 16.91 12.68 -12.30
N GLU A 167 17.70 11.83 -12.95
CA GLU A 167 18.19 12.01 -14.32
C GLU A 167 17.06 11.85 -15.36
#